data_AF-A0A2W4KCD9-F1
#
_entry.id   AF-A0A2W4KCD9-F1
#
_cell.length_a   1.000
_cell.length_b   1.000
_cell.length_c   1.000
_cell.angle_alpha   90.00
_cell.angle_beta   90.00
_cell.angle_gamma   90.00
#
_symmetry.space_group_name_H-M   'P 1'
#
loop_
_entity.id
_entity.type
_entity.pdbx_description
1 polymer ?
#
loop_
_entity_poly.entity_id
_entity_poly.type
_entity_poly.pdbx_seq_one_letter_code
_entity_poly.pdbx_strand_id
1 'polypeptide(L)'
;MKNTAEAPSKEQSAATSIEVESPDGTGTLKMVLPSGRIQEKVVALLERVGLSFAKSGRSYRPRTSQTGVVAKFLKAQNIPDLVALGRHDCGFSGLDWIVERQADVVELLDLGFDPVSIVAAMPENLAEESMAQRQKRRLVIASEYRNLTLDYIKLKNLNADYVQTFGATEALPPEDADMIIDNTATGETIRQNRLVIVDTLLKSSTRFLCNKKALEDDKKRQKLEELVMLMKSALRANEKVLLEMNVSTENFERLVAILPCMKAPTISELYKGSGYAIKVAVPSADCSQLIPKLVAYGATDILEYKLEKIVV
;
A
#
# COMPACT_ATOMS: atom_id res chain seq x y z
N MET A 1 -71.12 2.61 10.77
CA MET A 1 -69.90 2.03 11.40
C MET A 1 -69.08 1.34 10.31
N LYS A 2 -67.85 1.84 10.06
CA LYS A 2 -66.70 1.25 9.31
C LYS A 2 -67.03 0.72 7.90
N ASN A 3 -66.82 1.42 6.80
CA ASN A 3 -65.59 1.97 6.21
C ASN A 3 -64.38 1.01 6.26
N THR A 4 -64.21 0.22 5.19
CA THR A 4 -62.96 -0.45 4.83
C THR A 4 -62.74 -0.24 3.35
N ALA A 5 -61.80 0.65 3.04
CA ALA A 5 -61.28 0.89 1.71
C ALA A 5 -60.39 -0.28 1.28
N GLU A 6 -60.67 -0.85 0.12
CA GLU A 6 -59.75 -1.73 -0.59
C GLU A 6 -58.60 -0.88 -1.17
N ALA A 7 -57.37 -1.29 -0.87
CA ALA A 7 -56.15 -0.66 -1.32
C ALA A 7 -55.89 -0.93 -2.81
N PRO A 8 -55.25 0.01 -3.54
CA PRO A 8 -54.99 -0.18 -4.96
C PRO A 8 -53.84 -1.16 -5.23
N SER A 9 -53.97 -1.80 -6.39
CA SER A 9 -53.08 -2.71 -7.09
C SER A 9 -51.59 -2.33 -7.06
N LYS A 10 -50.75 -3.32 -6.76
CA LYS A 10 -49.28 -3.27 -6.88
C LYS A 10 -48.87 -3.11 -8.34
N GLU A 11 -48.29 -1.97 -8.69
CA GLU A 11 -47.51 -1.80 -9.91
C GLU A 11 -46.25 -2.66 -9.86
N GLN A 12 -46.04 -3.40 -10.95
CA GLN A 12 -44.87 -4.21 -11.23
C GLN A 12 -43.64 -3.30 -11.44
N SER A 13 -42.73 -3.29 -10.48
CA SER A 13 -41.34 -2.91 -10.73
C SER A 13 -40.59 -4.17 -11.17
N ALA A 14 -40.35 -4.28 -12.48
CA ALA A 14 -39.50 -5.31 -13.06
C ALA A 14 -38.06 -5.04 -12.64
N ALA A 15 -37.65 -5.61 -11.49
CA ALA A 15 -36.25 -5.77 -11.14
C ALA A 15 -35.64 -6.80 -12.10
N THR A 16 -34.95 -6.32 -13.13
CA THR A 16 -34.12 -7.16 -14.00
C THR A 16 -33.07 -7.84 -13.12
N SER A 17 -33.37 -9.10 -12.78
CA SER A 17 -32.53 -9.98 -12.01
C SER A 17 -31.45 -10.49 -12.97
N ILE A 18 -30.36 -9.73 -13.10
CA ILE A 18 -29.19 -10.21 -13.83
C ILE A 18 -28.46 -11.16 -12.89
N GLU A 19 -28.55 -12.45 -13.21
CA GLU A 19 -27.89 -13.55 -12.52
C GLU A 19 -26.39 -13.29 -12.40
N VAL A 20 -25.84 -13.53 -11.21
CA VAL A 20 -24.40 -13.46 -10.96
C VAL A 20 -23.81 -14.76 -11.51
N GLU A 21 -23.24 -14.69 -12.72
CA GLU A 21 -22.48 -15.81 -13.29
C GLU A 21 -21.37 -16.26 -12.33
N SER A 22 -21.25 -17.57 -12.19
CA SER A 22 -20.21 -18.24 -11.42
C SER A 22 -18.85 -18.01 -12.11
N PRO A 23 -17.75 -17.70 -11.37
CA PRO A 23 -16.47 -17.28 -11.95
C PRO A 23 -15.62 -18.44 -12.50
N ASP A 24 -16.24 -19.48 -13.05
CA ASP A 24 -15.56 -20.66 -13.58
C ASP A 24 -15.29 -20.55 -15.09
N GLY A 25 -15.21 -19.32 -15.60
CA GLY A 25 -14.74 -19.00 -16.95
C GLY A 25 -13.21 -18.82 -17.01
N THR A 26 -12.57 -19.57 -17.91
CA THR A 26 -11.12 -19.53 -18.20
C THR A 26 -10.56 -18.09 -18.29
N GLY A 27 -9.60 -17.76 -17.41
CA GLY A 27 -8.87 -16.48 -17.42
C GLY A 27 -9.37 -15.38 -16.48
N THR A 28 -10.42 -15.61 -15.67
CA THR A 28 -10.84 -14.62 -14.65
C THR A 28 -9.82 -14.53 -13.51
N LEU A 29 -9.36 -13.31 -13.20
CA LEU A 29 -8.43 -13.03 -12.12
C LEU A 29 -9.17 -12.76 -10.80
N LYS A 30 -8.98 -13.66 -9.81
CA LYS A 30 -9.55 -13.56 -8.45
C LYS A 30 -8.60 -12.76 -7.56
N MET A 31 -8.90 -11.48 -7.35
CA MET A 31 -8.10 -10.54 -6.56
C MET A 31 -8.65 -10.37 -5.13
N VAL A 32 -7.74 -10.24 -4.16
CA VAL A 32 -8.10 -9.87 -2.78
C VAL A 32 -7.50 -8.52 -2.41
N LEU A 33 -8.36 -7.64 -1.92
CA LEU A 33 -8.01 -6.31 -1.45
C LEU A 33 -7.95 -6.30 0.09
N PRO A 34 -6.98 -5.59 0.69
CA PRO A 34 -6.88 -5.47 2.13
C PRO A 34 -7.97 -4.51 2.63
N SER A 35 -8.64 -4.88 3.72
CA SER A 35 -9.52 -3.98 4.48
C SER A 35 -8.75 -3.23 5.57
N GLY A 36 -9.25 -2.08 5.99
CA GLY A 36 -8.66 -1.27 7.07
C GLY A 36 -7.68 -0.22 6.54
N ARG A 37 -6.58 0.03 7.26
CA ARG A 37 -5.64 1.14 7.01
C ARG A 37 -5.08 1.20 5.58
N ILE A 38 -4.76 0.04 5.00
CA ILE A 38 -4.11 -0.07 3.68
C ILE A 38 -5.13 0.13 2.53
N GLN A 39 -6.41 -0.03 2.81
CA GLN A 39 -7.47 -0.15 1.80
C GLN A 39 -7.53 1.05 0.85
N GLU A 40 -7.55 2.27 1.39
CA GLU A 40 -7.75 3.48 0.59
C GLU A 40 -6.60 3.71 -0.40
N LYS A 41 -5.35 3.48 0.03
CA LYS A 41 -4.18 3.64 -0.83
C LYS A 41 -4.14 2.61 -1.95
N VAL A 42 -4.47 1.35 -1.65
CA VAL A 42 -4.53 0.28 -2.66
C VAL A 42 -5.65 0.52 -3.65
N VAL A 43 -6.85 0.90 -3.18
CA VAL A 43 -7.98 1.23 -4.06
C VAL A 43 -7.66 2.43 -4.95
N ALA A 44 -7.09 3.51 -4.40
CA ALA A 44 -6.70 4.67 -5.18
C ALA A 44 -5.63 4.34 -6.25
N LEU A 45 -4.66 3.49 -5.92
CA LEU A 45 -3.66 3.01 -6.89
C LEU A 45 -4.34 2.21 -8.02
N LEU A 46 -5.27 1.32 -7.66
CA LEU A 46 -6.00 0.50 -8.62
C LEU A 46 -6.90 1.33 -9.54
N GLU A 47 -7.58 2.34 -8.99
CA GLU A 47 -8.39 3.29 -9.75
C GLU A 47 -7.55 4.05 -10.77
N ARG A 48 -6.35 4.52 -10.38
CA ARG A 48 -5.40 5.14 -11.31
C ARG A 48 -5.04 4.21 -12.46
N VAL A 49 -4.83 2.92 -12.21
CA VAL A 49 -4.53 1.94 -13.26
C VAL A 49 -5.77 1.48 -14.06
N GLY A 50 -6.93 2.09 -13.83
CA GLY A 50 -8.16 1.84 -14.58
C GLY A 50 -9.03 0.71 -14.01
N LEU A 51 -8.78 0.29 -12.77
CA LEU A 51 -9.57 -0.72 -12.06
C LEU A 51 -10.30 -0.07 -10.89
N SER A 52 -11.54 0.36 -11.12
CA SER A 52 -12.38 0.99 -10.11
C SER A 52 -13.35 -0.01 -9.47
N PHE A 53 -13.75 0.30 -8.24
CA PHE A 53 -14.59 -0.56 -7.41
C PHE A 53 -15.85 0.19 -7.00
N ALA A 54 -17.00 -0.24 -7.51
CA ALA A 54 -18.27 0.33 -7.07
C ALA A 54 -18.60 -0.19 -5.67
N LYS A 55 -18.71 0.73 -4.70
CA LYS A 55 -19.14 0.42 -3.33
C LYS A 55 -20.61 0.02 -3.33
N SER A 56 -20.90 -1.26 -3.08
CA SER A 56 -22.23 -1.72 -2.69
C SER A 56 -22.33 -1.81 -1.16
N GLY A 57 -22.35 -0.66 -0.48
CA GLY A 57 -22.49 -0.59 0.98
C GLY A 57 -21.42 -1.40 1.75
N ARG A 58 -21.84 -2.21 2.74
CA ARG A 58 -20.98 -3.10 3.55
C ARG A 58 -20.56 -4.40 2.83
N SER A 59 -20.74 -4.51 1.51
CA SER A 59 -20.39 -5.71 0.76
C SER A 59 -18.87 -5.95 0.74
N TYR A 60 -18.45 -7.14 1.15
CA TYR A 60 -17.06 -7.62 1.00
C TYR A 60 -16.69 -7.96 -0.44
N ARG A 61 -17.62 -7.86 -1.40
CA ARG A 61 -17.41 -8.16 -2.81
C ARG A 61 -17.86 -6.95 -3.64
N PRO A 62 -16.95 -6.00 -3.93
CA PRO A 62 -17.27 -4.86 -4.77
C PRO A 62 -17.47 -5.32 -6.23
N ARG A 63 -18.24 -4.54 -6.99
CA ARG A 63 -18.25 -4.69 -8.46
C ARG A 63 -17.01 -4.00 -9.04
N THR A 64 -16.35 -4.66 -9.97
CA THR A 64 -15.16 -4.16 -10.67
C THR A 64 -15.57 -3.50 -11.98
N SER A 65 -14.82 -2.49 -12.42
CA SER A 65 -15.04 -1.85 -13.73
C SER A 65 -14.57 -2.68 -14.93
N GLN A 66 -13.71 -3.67 -14.69
CA GLN A 66 -13.12 -4.50 -15.75
C GLN A 66 -13.72 -5.90 -15.74
N THR A 67 -14.12 -6.35 -16.93
CA THR A 67 -14.45 -7.77 -17.15
C THR A 67 -13.22 -8.64 -16.90
N GLY A 68 -13.43 -9.85 -16.39
CA GLY A 68 -12.34 -10.79 -16.09
C GLY A 68 -11.56 -10.49 -14.80
N VAL A 69 -11.99 -9.54 -13.96
CA VAL A 69 -11.45 -9.35 -12.60
C VAL A 69 -12.58 -9.43 -11.59
N VAL A 70 -12.43 -10.28 -10.58
CA VAL A 70 -13.34 -10.32 -9.42
C VAL A 70 -12.56 -10.00 -8.15
N ALA A 71 -13.15 -9.17 -7.28
CA ALA A 71 -12.47 -8.68 -6.09
C ALA A 71 -13.21 -9.04 -4.79
N LYS A 72 -12.44 -9.22 -3.71
CA LYS A 72 -12.96 -9.41 -2.35
C LYS A 72 -12.12 -8.65 -1.35
N PHE A 73 -12.76 -7.97 -0.40
CA PHE A 73 -12.06 -7.36 0.75
C PHE A 73 -11.88 -8.37 1.89
N LEU A 74 -10.66 -8.45 2.44
CA LEU A 74 -10.30 -9.26 3.60
C LEU A 74 -9.29 -8.54 4.50
N LYS A 75 -9.18 -8.95 5.77
CA LYS A 75 -8.08 -8.50 6.64
C LYS A 75 -6.74 -8.94 6.05
N ALA A 76 -5.77 -8.02 6.01
CA ALA A 76 -4.46 -8.23 5.40
C ALA A 76 -3.76 -9.52 5.88
N GLN A 77 -3.84 -9.82 7.18
CA GLN A 77 -3.26 -11.02 7.80
C GLN A 77 -3.74 -12.36 7.22
N ASN A 78 -4.92 -12.39 6.59
CA ASN A 78 -5.51 -13.61 6.01
C ASN A 78 -5.21 -13.76 4.52
N ILE A 79 -4.70 -12.73 3.87
CA ILE A 79 -4.53 -12.70 2.41
C ILE A 79 -3.42 -13.66 1.95
N PRO A 80 -2.22 -13.70 2.57
CA PRO A 80 -1.13 -14.57 2.13
C PRO A 80 -1.54 -16.04 2.08
N ASP A 81 -2.19 -16.56 3.13
CA ASP A 81 -2.66 -17.96 3.21
C ASP A 81 -3.63 -18.31 2.08
N LEU A 82 -4.62 -17.44 1.84
CA LEU A 82 -5.66 -17.70 0.84
C LEU A 82 -5.13 -17.62 -0.59
N VAL A 83 -4.13 -16.78 -0.84
CA VAL A 83 -3.43 -16.73 -2.12
C VAL A 83 -2.52 -17.95 -2.26
N ALA A 84 -1.76 -18.34 -1.24
CA ALA A 84 -0.92 -19.56 -1.27
C ALA A 84 -1.76 -20.83 -1.55
N LEU A 85 -2.96 -20.93 -0.95
CA LEU A 85 -3.91 -22.02 -1.18
C LEU A 85 -4.60 -21.99 -2.56
N GLY A 86 -4.37 -20.96 -3.38
CA GLY A 86 -5.00 -20.80 -4.70
C GLY A 86 -6.49 -20.51 -4.65
N ARG A 87 -7.03 -20.08 -3.48
CA ARG A 87 -8.43 -19.63 -3.38
C ARG A 87 -8.64 -18.27 -4.05
N HIS A 88 -7.55 -17.51 -4.15
CA HIS A 88 -7.43 -16.29 -4.92
C HIS A 88 -6.12 -16.31 -5.70
N ASP A 89 -6.10 -15.64 -6.86
CA ASP A 89 -4.95 -15.62 -7.75
C ASP A 89 -3.91 -14.58 -7.30
N CYS A 90 -4.37 -13.46 -6.77
CA CYS A 90 -3.51 -12.36 -6.30
C CYS A 90 -4.15 -11.56 -5.17
N GLY A 91 -3.35 -10.74 -4.50
CA GLY A 91 -3.84 -9.80 -3.52
C GLY A 91 -2.77 -8.86 -2.99
N PHE A 92 -3.14 -8.07 -1.98
CA PHE A 92 -2.21 -7.15 -1.32
C PHE A 92 -2.15 -7.41 0.17
N SER A 93 -0.95 -7.53 0.73
CA SER A 93 -0.71 -7.67 2.17
C SER A 93 0.65 -7.09 2.55
N GLY A 94 0.88 -6.84 3.83
CA GLY A 94 2.20 -6.45 4.32
C GLY A 94 3.19 -7.62 4.26
N LEU A 95 4.48 -7.30 4.08
CA LEU A 95 5.57 -8.29 4.10
C LEU A 95 5.65 -9.04 5.43
N ASP A 96 5.38 -8.33 6.53
CA ASP A 96 5.21 -8.88 7.88
C ASP A 96 4.23 -10.05 7.90
N TRP A 97 3.06 -9.91 7.29
CA TRP A 97 2.10 -11.02 7.22
C TRP A 97 2.52 -12.13 6.25
N ILE A 98 3.22 -11.81 5.16
CA ILE A 98 3.75 -12.85 4.25
C ILE A 98 4.76 -13.73 4.98
N VAL A 99 5.70 -13.10 5.70
CA VAL A 99 6.75 -13.79 6.47
C VAL A 99 6.17 -14.53 7.66
N GLU A 100 5.30 -13.87 8.44
CA GLU A 100 4.64 -14.48 9.60
C GLU A 100 3.84 -15.72 9.20
N ARG A 101 3.15 -15.69 8.06
CA ARG A 101 2.38 -16.84 7.58
C ARG A 101 3.23 -17.90 6.89
N GLN A 102 4.51 -17.61 6.63
CA GLN A 102 5.38 -18.46 5.81
C GLN A 102 4.71 -18.84 4.48
N ALA A 103 3.98 -17.89 3.89
CA ALA A 103 3.09 -18.16 2.78
C ALA A 103 3.88 -18.41 1.50
N ASP A 104 3.57 -19.52 0.80
CA ASP A 104 4.21 -19.84 -0.48
C ASP A 104 3.58 -19.05 -1.65
N VAL A 105 3.99 -17.80 -1.78
CA VAL A 105 3.49 -16.84 -2.77
C VAL A 105 4.64 -16.18 -3.52
N VAL A 106 4.34 -15.58 -4.68
CA VAL A 106 5.28 -14.75 -5.42
C VAL A 106 4.97 -13.29 -5.17
N GLU A 107 5.93 -12.55 -4.61
CA GLU A 107 5.85 -11.09 -4.52
C GLU A 107 6.10 -10.47 -5.90
N LEU A 108 5.11 -9.75 -6.42
CA LEU A 108 5.15 -9.12 -7.75
C LEU A 108 5.63 -7.67 -7.70
N LEU A 109 5.29 -6.95 -6.63
CA LEU A 109 5.63 -5.53 -6.48
C LEU A 109 5.62 -5.08 -5.01
N ASP A 110 6.66 -4.36 -4.60
CA ASP A 110 6.65 -3.54 -3.39
C ASP A 110 5.97 -2.20 -3.68
N LEU A 111 4.88 -1.88 -2.98
CA LEU A 111 4.18 -0.61 -3.13
C LEU A 111 4.77 0.50 -2.25
N GLY A 112 5.58 0.15 -1.24
CA GLY A 112 6.07 1.10 -0.24
C GLY A 112 4.98 1.68 0.67
N PHE A 113 3.73 1.22 0.56
CA PHE A 113 2.61 1.73 1.36
C PHE A 113 2.63 1.18 2.78
N ASP A 114 2.23 2.04 3.73
CA ASP A 114 2.10 1.76 5.16
C ASP A 114 3.34 1.06 5.74
N PRO A 115 4.52 1.70 5.63
CA PRO A 115 5.74 1.13 6.17
C PRO A 115 5.64 0.97 7.69
N VAL A 116 6.01 -0.21 8.18
CA VAL A 116 6.11 -0.54 9.60
C VAL A 116 7.38 -1.32 9.87
N SER A 117 7.83 -1.31 11.12
CA SER A 117 8.87 -2.19 11.62
C SER A 117 8.28 -3.13 12.66
N ILE A 118 8.54 -4.43 12.53
CA ILE A 118 8.30 -5.41 13.59
C ILE A 118 9.48 -5.33 14.54
N VAL A 119 9.20 -4.98 15.80
CA VAL A 119 10.22 -4.65 16.79
C VAL A 119 10.05 -5.49 18.03
N ALA A 120 11.17 -5.83 18.68
CA ALA A 120 11.16 -6.30 20.05
C ALA A 120 11.23 -5.08 20.97
N ALA A 121 10.28 -4.95 21.90
CA ALA A 121 10.24 -3.88 22.88
C ALA A 121 10.01 -4.42 24.29
N MET A 122 10.57 -3.74 25.29
CA MET A 122 10.47 -4.14 26.71
C MET A 122 10.54 -2.92 27.62
N PRO A 123 10.11 -3.04 28.89
CA PRO A 123 10.34 -2.01 29.91
C PRO A 123 11.82 -1.61 30.02
N GLU A 124 12.08 -0.34 30.31
CA GLU A 124 13.43 0.25 30.33
C GLU A 124 14.38 -0.49 31.28
N ASN A 125 13.91 -0.86 32.48
CA ASN A 125 14.70 -1.62 33.45
C ASN A 125 15.15 -3.00 32.94
N LEU A 126 14.37 -3.65 32.07
CA LEU A 126 14.75 -4.91 31.42
C LEU A 126 15.67 -4.67 30.22
N ALA A 127 15.51 -3.54 29.53
CA ALA A 127 16.35 -3.15 28.40
C ALA A 127 17.79 -2.85 28.81
N GLU A 128 18.00 -2.33 30.03
CA GLU A 128 19.32 -2.09 30.62
C GLU A 128 20.12 -3.38 30.90
N GLU A 129 19.45 -4.54 30.97
CA GLU A 129 20.14 -5.82 31.14
C GLU A 129 20.94 -6.21 29.90
N SER A 130 22.17 -6.68 30.13
CA SER A 130 22.98 -7.30 29.08
C SER A 130 22.26 -8.53 28.49
N MET A 131 22.55 -8.84 27.22
CA MET A 131 21.99 -10.03 26.56
C MET A 131 22.25 -11.32 27.36
N ALA A 132 23.43 -11.44 27.98
CA ALA A 132 23.79 -12.60 28.80
C ALA A 132 22.95 -12.72 30.09
N GLN A 133 22.50 -11.60 30.67
CA GLN A 133 21.57 -11.60 31.80
C GLN A 133 20.18 -12.03 31.33
N ARG A 134 19.69 -11.45 30.22
CA ARG A 134 18.38 -11.80 29.65
C ARG A 134 18.26 -13.28 29.28
N GLN A 135 19.30 -13.87 28.71
CA GLN A 135 19.33 -15.30 28.36
C GLN A 135 19.21 -16.24 29.57
N LYS A 136 19.55 -15.79 30.79
CA LYS A 136 19.43 -16.58 32.01
C LYS A 136 18.03 -16.50 32.63
N ARG A 137 17.23 -15.49 32.27
CA ARG A 137 15.85 -15.34 32.74
C ARG A 137 14.94 -16.27 31.93
N ARG A 138 13.83 -16.68 32.54
CA ARG A 138 12.70 -17.24 31.81
C ARG A 138 11.77 -16.09 31.47
N LEU A 139 11.81 -15.62 30.22
CA LEU A 139 11.04 -14.47 29.76
C LEU A 139 9.66 -14.90 29.27
N VAL A 140 8.66 -14.03 29.40
CA VAL A 140 7.38 -14.14 28.69
C VAL A 140 7.37 -13.12 27.55
N ILE A 141 7.22 -13.59 26.31
CA ILE A 141 7.17 -12.74 25.12
C ILE A 141 5.76 -12.79 24.51
N ALA A 142 5.08 -11.66 24.50
CA ALA A 142 3.74 -11.52 23.95
C ALA A 142 3.77 -10.96 22.51
N SER A 143 3.01 -11.56 21.59
CA SER A 143 2.92 -11.07 20.20
C SER A 143 1.73 -11.62 19.42
N GLU A 144 1.24 -10.84 18.45
CA GLU A 144 0.36 -11.35 17.39
C GLU A 144 1.12 -12.20 16.36
N TYR A 145 2.45 -12.04 16.26
CA TYR A 145 3.34 -12.67 15.28
C TYR A 145 4.04 -13.89 15.90
N ARG A 146 3.43 -15.06 15.80
CA ARG A 146 3.95 -16.30 16.38
C ARG A 146 5.28 -16.70 15.74
N ASN A 147 5.32 -16.84 14.42
CA ASN A 147 6.49 -17.39 13.74
C ASN A 147 7.68 -16.45 13.83
N LEU A 148 7.48 -15.14 13.62
CA LEU A 148 8.53 -14.14 13.82
C LEU A 148 9.05 -14.14 15.26
N THR A 149 8.17 -14.33 16.26
CA THR A 149 8.57 -14.41 17.66
C THR A 149 9.41 -15.65 17.96
N LEU A 150 8.97 -16.83 17.49
CA LEU A 150 9.70 -18.07 17.72
C LEU A 150 11.08 -18.06 17.02
N ASP A 151 11.15 -17.51 15.81
CA ASP A 151 12.41 -17.33 15.09
C ASP A 151 13.35 -16.36 15.83
N TYR A 152 12.82 -15.28 16.39
CA TYR A 152 13.60 -14.33 17.19
C TYR A 152 14.13 -14.95 18.49
N ILE A 153 13.28 -15.70 19.23
CA ILE A 153 13.67 -16.43 20.45
C ILE A 153 14.84 -17.37 20.14
N LYS A 154 14.71 -18.13 19.05
CA LYS A 154 15.75 -19.07 18.60
C LYS A 154 17.02 -18.33 18.17
N LEU A 155 16.91 -17.29 17.37
CA LEU A 155 18.03 -16.50 16.85
C LEU A 155 18.85 -15.86 17.99
N LYS A 156 18.17 -15.35 19.02
CA LYS A 156 18.81 -14.69 20.17
C LYS A 156 19.15 -15.66 21.31
N ASN A 157 18.87 -16.95 21.14
CA ASN A 157 19.06 -17.99 22.16
C ASN A 157 18.44 -17.61 23.51
N LEU A 158 17.19 -17.11 23.48
CA LEU A 158 16.46 -16.70 24.68
C LEU A 158 15.74 -17.90 25.31
N ASN A 159 15.77 -17.99 26.65
CA ASN A 159 14.89 -18.87 27.40
C ASN A 159 13.54 -18.14 27.59
N ALA A 160 12.60 -18.35 26.67
CA ALA A 160 11.36 -17.58 26.64
C ALA A 160 10.13 -18.43 26.29
N ASP A 161 9.03 -18.14 26.96
CA ASP A 161 7.70 -18.63 26.61
C ASP A 161 6.99 -17.63 25.70
N TYR A 162 6.33 -18.13 24.66
CA TYR A 162 5.52 -17.33 23.75
C TYR A 162 4.06 -17.26 24.19
N VAL A 163 3.49 -16.05 24.22
CA VAL A 163 2.07 -15.79 24.47
C VAL A 163 1.44 -15.10 23.26
N GLN A 164 0.39 -15.72 22.71
CA GLN A 164 -0.37 -15.16 21.59
C GLN A 164 -1.28 -14.04 22.08
N THR A 165 -1.20 -12.88 21.42
CA THR A 165 -2.16 -11.78 21.58
C THR A 165 -3.03 -11.62 20.33
N PHE A 166 -4.10 -10.82 20.45
CA PHE A 166 -5.02 -10.51 19.35
C PHE A 166 -5.26 -8.98 19.25
N GLY A 167 -4.23 -8.21 19.61
CA GLY A 167 -4.25 -6.75 19.75
C GLY A 167 -3.97 -6.30 21.17
N ALA A 168 -3.69 -4.99 21.32
CA ALA A 168 -3.30 -4.34 22.58
C ALA A 168 -2.11 -5.03 23.27
N THR A 169 -1.17 -5.55 22.48
CA THR A 169 0.01 -6.30 22.95
C THR A 169 0.88 -5.41 23.86
N GLU A 170 0.95 -4.12 23.55
CA GLU A 170 1.70 -3.10 24.28
C GLU A 170 1.26 -2.87 25.73
N ALA A 171 0.07 -3.33 26.11
CA ALA A 171 -0.47 -3.17 27.45
C ALA A 171 -0.10 -4.30 28.43
N LEU A 172 0.54 -5.38 27.95
CA LEU A 172 0.87 -6.53 28.79
C LEU A 172 2.12 -6.32 29.67
N PRO A 173 3.20 -5.67 29.20
CA PRO A 173 4.34 -5.43 30.07
C PRO A 173 4.11 -4.27 31.06
N PRO A 174 4.71 -4.34 32.27
CA PRO A 174 5.56 -5.43 32.77
C PRO A 174 4.80 -6.58 33.46
N GLU A 175 3.50 -6.45 33.73
CA GLU A 175 2.77 -7.34 34.64
C GLU A 175 2.54 -8.74 34.07
N ASP A 176 2.19 -8.83 32.79
CA ASP A 176 1.79 -10.07 32.11
C ASP A 176 2.83 -10.57 31.11
N ALA A 177 3.79 -9.73 30.71
CA ALA A 177 4.88 -10.08 29.79
C ALA A 177 6.16 -9.27 30.06
N ASP A 178 7.34 -9.88 29.83
CA ASP A 178 8.63 -9.20 29.94
C ASP A 178 9.01 -8.43 28.67
N MET A 179 8.53 -8.89 27.50
CA MET A 179 8.84 -8.32 26.20
C MET A 179 7.64 -8.49 25.26
N ILE A 180 7.50 -7.57 24.32
CA ILE A 180 6.58 -7.71 23.20
C ILE A 180 7.33 -7.78 21.88
N ILE A 181 6.75 -8.49 20.92
CA ILE A 181 7.07 -8.33 19.50
C ILE A 181 5.84 -7.76 18.83
N ASP A 182 5.95 -6.54 18.30
CA ASP A 182 4.81 -5.87 17.69
C ASP A 182 5.23 -4.98 16.53
N ASN A 183 4.28 -4.57 15.71
CA ASN A 183 4.53 -3.61 14.65
C ASN A 183 4.48 -2.17 15.17
N THR A 184 5.32 -1.32 14.58
CA THR A 184 5.26 0.11 14.85
C THR A 184 5.63 0.91 13.61
N ALA A 185 4.95 2.05 13.42
CA ALA A 185 5.28 2.99 12.33
C ALA A 185 6.24 4.09 12.82
N THR A 186 5.90 4.77 13.94
CA THR A 186 6.66 5.91 14.49
C THR A 186 7.33 5.61 15.84
N GLY A 187 7.03 4.46 16.45
CA GLY A 187 7.43 4.13 17.82
C GLY A 187 6.56 4.78 18.91
N GLU A 188 5.55 5.58 18.54
CA GLU A 188 4.76 6.35 19.51
C GLU A 188 4.00 5.46 20.50
N THR A 189 3.27 4.45 20.01
CA THR A 189 2.55 3.48 20.86
C THR A 189 3.47 2.78 21.85
N ILE A 190 4.68 2.42 21.43
CA ILE A 190 5.69 1.77 22.28
C ILE A 190 6.12 2.72 23.42
N ARG A 191 6.41 3.99 23.10
CA ARG A 191 6.80 5.00 24.10
C ARG A 191 5.67 5.33 25.08
N GLN A 192 4.43 5.43 24.60
CA GLN A 192 3.26 5.74 25.44
C GLN A 192 3.04 4.67 26.52
N ASN A 193 3.44 3.42 26.25
CA ASN A 193 3.39 2.31 27.21
C ASN A 193 4.71 2.13 27.98
N ARG A 194 5.60 3.13 27.97
CA ARG A 194 6.89 3.13 28.69
C ARG A 194 7.81 1.96 28.31
N LEU A 195 7.74 1.54 27.04
CA LEU A 195 8.59 0.50 26.49
C LEU A 195 9.71 1.12 25.64
N VAL A 196 10.81 0.40 25.54
CA VAL A 196 11.97 0.75 24.72
C VAL A 196 12.17 -0.33 23.66
N ILE A 197 12.38 0.10 22.41
CA ILE A 197 12.73 -0.79 21.31
C ILE A 197 14.16 -1.27 21.51
N VAL A 198 14.34 -2.58 21.62
CA VAL A 198 15.66 -3.21 21.82
C VAL A 198 16.17 -3.93 20.57
N ASP A 199 15.29 -4.26 19.63
CA ASP A 199 15.69 -4.83 18.34
C ASP A 199 14.62 -4.58 17.26
N THR A 200 15.03 -4.64 15.99
CA THR A 200 14.14 -4.64 14.82
C THR A 200 14.25 -5.96 14.09
N LEU A 201 13.15 -6.72 14.05
CA LEU A 201 13.09 -8.03 13.43
C LEU A 201 12.90 -7.95 11.92
N LEU A 202 12.00 -7.06 11.48
CA LEU A 202 11.61 -6.99 10.08
C LEU A 202 11.11 -5.58 9.74
N LYS A 203 11.53 -5.04 8.59
CA LYS A 203 10.88 -3.89 7.97
C LYS A 203 9.84 -4.39 6.98
N SER A 204 8.61 -3.90 7.08
CA SER A 204 7.49 -4.30 6.24
C SER A 204 6.88 -3.11 5.52
N SER A 205 6.38 -3.37 4.31
CA SER A 205 5.56 -2.48 3.51
C SER A 205 4.55 -3.33 2.75
N THR A 206 3.51 -2.69 2.21
CA THR A 206 2.48 -3.36 1.41
C THR A 206 3.07 -3.94 0.13
N ARG A 207 2.81 -5.22 -0.13
CA ARG A 207 3.21 -6.00 -1.29
C ARG A 207 2.00 -6.37 -2.14
N PHE A 208 2.15 -6.33 -3.45
CA PHE A 208 1.27 -7.06 -4.37
C PHE A 208 1.86 -8.45 -4.59
N LEU A 209 1.07 -9.49 -4.33
CA LEU A 209 1.51 -10.88 -4.33
C LEU A 209 0.54 -11.76 -5.13
N CYS A 210 1.02 -12.89 -5.63
CA CYS A 210 0.21 -13.85 -6.38
C CYS A 210 0.53 -15.31 -6.06
N ASN A 211 -0.40 -16.19 -6.42
CA ASN A 211 -0.18 -17.62 -6.38
C ASN A 211 0.72 -18.04 -7.57
N LYS A 212 1.66 -18.96 -7.34
CA LYS A 212 2.54 -19.49 -8.39
C LYS A 212 1.77 -20.05 -9.60
N LYS A 213 0.67 -20.77 -9.37
CA LYS A 213 -0.18 -21.34 -10.44
C LYS A 213 -0.89 -20.27 -11.26
N ALA A 214 -1.11 -19.08 -10.72
CA ALA A 214 -1.68 -17.98 -11.51
C ALA A 214 -0.69 -17.48 -12.58
N LEU A 215 0.61 -17.71 -12.41
CA LEU A 215 1.64 -17.40 -13.41
C LEU A 215 1.80 -18.51 -14.47
N GLU A 216 1.26 -19.70 -14.21
CA GLU A 216 1.24 -20.81 -15.18
C GLU A 216 0.10 -20.67 -16.20
N ASP A 217 -0.93 -19.88 -15.89
CA ASP A 217 -2.02 -19.52 -16.80
C ASP A 217 -1.62 -18.26 -17.59
N ASP A 218 -1.46 -18.39 -18.91
CA ASP A 218 -1.00 -17.31 -19.79
C ASP A 218 -1.84 -16.03 -19.69
N LYS A 219 -3.17 -16.16 -19.59
CA LYS A 219 -4.08 -15.00 -19.52
C LYS A 219 -3.93 -14.28 -18.18
N LYS A 220 -3.85 -15.04 -17.09
CA LYS A 220 -3.65 -14.47 -15.75
C LYS A 220 -2.27 -13.85 -15.60
N ARG A 221 -1.22 -14.53 -16.09
CA ARG A 221 0.15 -14.01 -16.11
C ARG A 221 0.23 -12.68 -16.84
N GLN A 222 -0.30 -12.62 -18.07
CA GLN A 222 -0.33 -11.37 -18.84
C GLN A 222 -1.05 -10.26 -18.06
N LYS A 223 -2.22 -10.55 -17.49
CA LYS A 223 -2.97 -9.56 -16.71
C LYS A 223 -2.22 -9.07 -15.48
N LEU A 224 -1.50 -9.95 -14.78
CA LEU A 224 -0.68 -9.60 -13.63
C LEU A 224 0.51 -8.72 -14.04
N GLU A 225 1.19 -9.04 -15.13
CA GLU A 225 2.30 -8.25 -15.67
C GLU A 225 1.85 -6.85 -16.10
N GLU A 226 0.71 -6.74 -16.80
CA GLU A 226 0.08 -5.47 -17.16
C GLU A 226 -0.25 -4.63 -15.93
N LEU A 227 -0.86 -5.24 -14.89
CA LEU A 227 -1.16 -4.56 -13.64
C LEU A 227 0.13 -4.06 -12.96
N VAL A 228 1.17 -4.89 -12.88
CA VAL A 228 2.47 -4.50 -12.31
C VAL A 228 3.08 -3.33 -13.08
N MET A 229 3.08 -3.37 -14.42
CA MET A 229 3.58 -2.29 -15.26
C MET A 229 2.83 -0.98 -14.99
N LEU A 230 1.50 -1.03 -14.97
CA LEU A 230 0.66 0.15 -14.74
C LEU A 230 0.80 0.69 -13.32
N MET A 231 0.88 -0.19 -12.30
CA MET A 231 1.08 0.22 -10.91
C MET A 231 2.45 0.87 -10.72
N LYS A 232 3.52 0.29 -11.27
CA LYS A 232 4.86 0.93 -11.28
C LYS A 232 4.80 2.32 -11.92
N SER A 233 4.05 2.46 -13.02
CA SER A 233 3.89 3.73 -13.72
C SER A 233 3.12 4.76 -12.90
N ALA A 234 2.09 4.35 -12.17
CA ALA A 234 1.31 5.22 -11.28
C ALA A 234 2.10 5.62 -10.01
N LEU A 235 2.89 4.70 -9.43
CA LEU A 235 3.76 4.99 -8.29
C LEU A 235 4.82 6.04 -8.66
N ARG A 236 5.50 5.88 -9.81
CA ARG A 236 6.46 6.87 -10.33
C ARG A 236 5.82 8.23 -10.60
N ALA A 237 4.58 8.24 -11.11
CA ALA A 237 3.86 9.48 -11.36
C ALA A 237 3.53 10.23 -10.07
N ASN A 238 3.26 9.51 -8.99
CA ASN A 238 2.97 10.12 -7.69
C ASN A 238 4.17 10.86 -7.09
N GLU A 239 5.40 10.52 -7.50
CA GLU A 239 6.64 11.16 -7.06
C GLU A 239 7.03 12.37 -7.91
N LYS A 240 6.29 12.67 -8.99
CA LYS A 240 6.62 13.74 -9.93
C LYS A 240 5.43 14.64 -10.24
N VAL A 241 5.72 15.88 -10.59
CA VAL A 241 4.77 16.80 -11.21
C VAL A 241 5.34 17.30 -12.53
N LEU A 242 4.44 17.68 -13.43
CA LEU A 242 4.81 18.41 -14.62
C LEU A 242 4.73 19.91 -14.29
N LEU A 243 5.86 20.59 -14.39
CA LEU A 243 5.90 22.04 -14.39
C LEU A 243 5.83 22.54 -15.83
N GLU A 244 4.95 23.50 -16.06
CA GLU A 244 4.87 24.29 -17.29
C GLU A 244 5.11 25.75 -16.93
N MET A 245 5.94 26.45 -17.69
CA MET A 245 6.30 27.84 -17.41
C MET A 245 6.65 28.59 -18.68
N ASN A 246 6.50 29.91 -18.64
CA ASN A 246 6.97 30.81 -19.69
C ASN A 246 8.30 31.43 -19.30
N VAL A 247 9.15 31.73 -20.28
CA VAL A 247 10.42 32.45 -20.09
C VAL A 247 10.70 33.33 -21.30
N SER A 248 11.23 34.54 -21.10
CA SER A 248 11.66 35.40 -22.20
C SER A 248 12.90 34.82 -22.90
N THR A 249 13.12 35.21 -24.16
CA THR A 249 14.30 34.78 -24.93
C THR A 249 15.62 35.10 -24.23
N GLU A 250 15.71 36.25 -23.56
CA GLU A 250 16.91 36.68 -22.81
C GLU A 250 17.23 35.77 -21.61
N ASN A 251 16.18 35.23 -20.98
CA ASN A 251 16.29 34.44 -19.75
C ASN A 251 16.29 32.94 -20.00
N PHE A 252 16.11 32.51 -21.25
CA PHE A 252 15.94 31.11 -21.63
C PHE A 252 17.15 30.25 -21.23
N GLU A 253 18.36 30.60 -21.71
CA GLU A 253 19.57 29.80 -21.48
C GLU A 253 19.89 29.62 -19.99
N ARG A 254 19.80 30.72 -19.22
CA ARG A 254 20.07 30.69 -17.77
C ARG A 254 19.04 29.84 -17.01
N LEU A 255 17.79 29.83 -17.46
CA LEU A 255 16.74 29.06 -16.81
C LEU A 255 16.87 27.57 -17.13
N VAL A 256 17.12 27.22 -18.40
CA VAL A 256 17.32 25.82 -18.82
C VAL A 256 18.48 25.17 -18.08
N ALA A 257 19.56 25.93 -17.81
CA ALA A 257 20.74 25.45 -17.09
C ALA A 257 20.45 24.96 -15.65
N ILE A 258 19.38 25.46 -15.01
CA ILE A 258 19.02 25.08 -13.62
C ILE A 258 17.90 24.03 -13.55
N LEU A 259 17.32 23.63 -14.68
CA LEU A 259 16.20 22.68 -14.70
C LEU A 259 16.68 21.24 -14.43
N PRO A 260 16.07 20.52 -13.47
CA PRO A 260 16.34 19.11 -13.27
C PRO A 260 15.70 18.30 -14.41
N CYS A 261 16.44 18.04 -15.48
CA CYS A 261 15.98 17.31 -16.67
C CYS A 261 16.56 15.88 -16.69
N MET A 262 15.75 14.86 -17.02
CA MET A 262 16.30 13.49 -17.25
C MET A 262 16.86 13.28 -18.66
N LYS A 263 16.40 14.04 -19.66
CA LYS A 263 16.91 14.03 -21.05
C LYS A 263 17.09 15.46 -21.57
N ALA A 264 15.99 16.10 -21.94
CA ALA A 264 15.92 17.50 -22.34
C ALA A 264 14.51 18.03 -22.00
N PRO A 265 14.35 19.32 -21.67
CA PRO A 265 13.04 19.92 -21.49
C PRO A 265 12.29 20.01 -22.82
N THR A 266 10.96 19.93 -22.79
CA THR A 266 10.14 20.23 -23.97
C THR A 266 9.99 21.74 -24.08
N ILE A 267 10.29 22.29 -25.26
CA ILE A 267 10.31 23.73 -25.52
C ILE A 267 9.37 24.04 -26.68
N SER A 268 8.49 25.01 -26.49
CA SER A 268 7.60 25.54 -27.51
C SER A 268 7.74 27.06 -27.60
N GLU A 269 7.82 27.62 -28.80
CA GLU A 269 7.91 29.07 -29.00
C GLU A 269 6.56 29.75 -28.72
N LEU A 270 6.59 30.90 -28.02
CA LEU A 270 5.42 31.71 -27.75
C LEU A 270 5.06 32.59 -28.95
N TYR A 271 3.77 32.94 -29.05
CA TYR A 271 3.26 33.76 -30.14
C TYR A 271 4.07 35.07 -30.29
N LYS A 272 4.43 35.40 -31.54
CA LYS A 272 5.24 36.57 -31.92
C LYS A 272 6.66 36.61 -31.34
N GLY A 273 7.25 35.47 -30.98
CA GLY A 273 8.65 35.41 -30.51
C GLY A 273 8.84 36.07 -29.14
N SER A 274 7.78 36.12 -28.34
CA SER A 274 7.79 36.75 -27.00
C SER A 274 8.56 35.93 -25.95
N GLY A 275 8.97 34.71 -26.29
CA GLY A 275 9.74 33.81 -25.43
C GLY A 275 9.41 32.34 -25.72
N TYR A 276 9.59 31.51 -24.69
CA TYR A 276 9.38 30.06 -24.76
C TYR A 276 8.47 29.58 -23.63
N ALA A 277 7.62 28.61 -23.94
CA ALA A 277 6.98 27.74 -22.97
C ALA A 277 7.84 26.50 -22.75
N ILE A 278 8.17 26.20 -21.50
CA ILE A 278 8.99 25.06 -21.10
C ILE A 278 8.15 24.10 -20.28
N LYS A 279 8.21 22.80 -20.61
CA LYS A 279 7.59 21.72 -19.84
C LYS A 279 8.64 20.73 -19.34
N VAL A 280 8.61 20.44 -18.04
CA VAL A 280 9.57 19.53 -17.39
C VAL A 280 8.90 18.73 -16.28
N ALA A 281 9.19 17.42 -16.22
CA ALA A 281 8.75 16.57 -15.12
C ALA A 281 9.82 16.56 -14.02
N VAL A 282 9.47 17.04 -12.83
CA VAL A 282 10.38 17.20 -11.69
C VAL A 282 9.87 16.42 -10.48
N PRO A 283 10.74 16.01 -9.54
CA PRO A 283 10.30 15.43 -8.27
C PRO A 283 9.40 16.39 -7.49
N SER A 284 8.24 15.93 -7.05
CA SER A 284 7.25 16.77 -6.35
C SER A 284 7.81 17.37 -5.06
N ALA A 285 8.74 16.67 -4.39
CA ALA A 285 9.41 17.13 -3.18
C ALA A 285 10.28 18.38 -3.41
N ASP A 286 10.84 18.53 -4.60
CA ASP A 286 11.75 19.61 -4.94
C ASP A 286 11.02 20.90 -5.32
N CYS A 287 9.72 20.82 -5.67
CA CYS A 287 8.93 21.95 -6.17
C CYS A 287 8.98 23.18 -5.25
N SER A 288 8.85 22.96 -3.93
CA SER A 288 8.86 24.03 -2.93
C SER A 288 10.15 24.87 -2.94
N GLN A 289 11.27 24.26 -3.33
CA GLN A 289 12.57 24.93 -3.43
C GLN A 289 12.88 25.37 -4.87
N LEU A 290 12.38 24.65 -5.86
CA LEU A 290 12.64 24.88 -7.27
C LEU A 290 11.84 26.09 -7.79
N ILE A 291 10.54 26.18 -7.51
CA ILE A 291 9.66 27.23 -8.05
C ILE A 291 10.19 28.65 -7.74
N PRO A 292 10.59 28.99 -6.50
CA PRO A 292 11.18 30.30 -6.21
C PRO A 292 12.45 30.60 -7.01
N LYS A 293 13.31 29.59 -7.23
CA LYS A 293 14.51 29.72 -8.05
C LYS A 293 14.13 29.98 -9.52
N LEU A 294 13.13 29.26 -10.05
CA LEU A 294 12.66 29.48 -11.43
C LEU A 294 12.19 30.93 -11.63
N VAL A 295 11.40 31.47 -10.68
CA VAL A 295 10.95 32.87 -10.72
C VAL A 295 12.14 33.83 -10.70
N ALA A 296 13.12 33.62 -9.82
CA ALA A 296 14.33 34.45 -9.76
C ALA A 296 15.14 34.42 -11.07
N TYR A 297 15.08 33.31 -11.81
CA TYR A 297 15.72 33.14 -13.11
C TYR A 297 14.83 33.60 -14.28
N GLY A 298 13.67 34.20 -14.01
CA GLY A 298 12.83 34.85 -15.01
C GLY A 298 11.72 33.98 -15.60
N ALA A 299 11.38 32.85 -14.97
CA ALA A 299 10.15 32.13 -15.32
C ALA A 299 8.91 32.89 -14.83
N THR A 300 7.87 32.87 -15.66
CA THR A 300 6.53 33.39 -15.36
C THR A 300 5.47 32.33 -15.63
N ASP A 301 4.24 32.57 -15.15
CA ASP A 301 3.07 31.71 -15.43
C ASP A 301 3.32 30.22 -15.13
N ILE A 302 3.97 29.94 -14.00
CA ILE A 302 4.32 28.56 -13.62
C ILE A 302 3.05 27.81 -13.22
N LEU A 303 2.76 26.72 -13.93
CA LEU A 303 1.66 25.79 -13.67
C LEU A 303 2.24 24.45 -13.20
N GLU A 304 1.64 23.90 -12.15
CA GLU A 304 1.99 22.59 -11.60
C GLU A 304 0.85 21.60 -11.86
N TYR A 305 1.13 20.55 -12.64
CA TYR A 305 0.18 19.49 -12.94
C TYR A 305 0.58 18.19 -12.27
N LYS A 306 -0.36 17.58 -11.56
CA LYS A 306 -0.20 16.21 -11.07
C LYS A 306 -0.26 15.23 -12.24
N LEU A 307 0.63 14.24 -12.20
CA LEU A 307 0.70 13.18 -13.20
C LEU A 307 -0.05 11.95 -12.70
N GLU A 308 -0.89 11.36 -13.55
CA GLU A 308 -1.61 10.12 -13.22
C GLU A 308 -0.74 8.87 -13.46
N LYS A 309 0.06 8.86 -14.54
CA LYS A 309 0.96 7.73 -14.90
C LYS A 309 2.20 8.21 -15.65
N ILE A 310 3.33 7.54 -15.44
CA ILE A 310 4.57 7.69 -16.21
C ILE A 310 5.07 6.30 -16.63
N VAL A 311 4.98 5.99 -17.91
CA VAL A 311 5.51 4.75 -18.50
C VAL A 311 6.91 5.03 -19.04
N VAL A 312 7.89 4.19 -18.69
CA VAL A 312 9.30 4.28 -19.14
C VAL A 312 9.75 2.90 -19.57
#